data_AF-F0YNV8-F1
#
_entry.id   AF-F0YNV8-F1
#
_cell.length_a   1.000
_cell.length_b   1.000
_cell.length_c   1.000
_cell.angle_alpha   90.00
_cell.angle_beta   90.00
_cell.angle_gamma   90.00
#
_symmetry.space_group_name_H-M   'P 1'
#
loop_
_entity.id
_entity.type
_entity.pdbx_description
1 polymer ?
#
loop_
_entity_poly.entity_id
_entity_poly.type
_entity_poly.pdbx_seq_one_letter_code
_entity_poly.pdbx_strand_id
1 'polypeptide(L)'
;FVAAGLRKPHAPWRYPSPFLGHQSDVAAHGALDPSVAPIALSSMTTRGFQADPFAPLPRANGSAFRRHYYAATAWMDSQLGRVLDALDATGLASSTLVVLHGDHGWSLGEHGAWQKFTEWEAGLRVPLIVADPTRPATHGERSSALVELVDVFPTMAELAGAPL
;
A
#
# COMPACT_ATOMS: atom_id res chain seq x y z
N PHE A 1 -14.59 10.06 16.30
CA PHE A 1 -13.48 9.33 15.68
C PHE A 1 -14.05 8.18 14.86
N VAL A 2 -13.63 8.04 13.61
CA VAL A 2 -14.05 6.94 12.72
C VAL A 2 -12.80 6.29 12.15
N ALA A 3 -12.70 4.97 12.26
CA ALA A 3 -11.67 4.17 11.59
C ALA A 3 -12.33 3.29 10.53
N ALA A 4 -11.87 3.39 9.28
CA ALA A 4 -12.39 2.62 8.15
C ALA A 4 -11.27 1.77 7.54
N GLY A 5 -11.35 0.45 7.71
CA GLY A 5 -10.38 -0.49 7.15
C GLY A 5 -10.78 -0.95 5.74
N LEU A 6 -10.06 -0.47 4.71
CA LEU A 6 -10.20 -0.98 3.34
C LEU A 6 -9.38 -2.27 3.19
N ARG A 7 -10.00 -3.32 2.64
CA ARG A 7 -9.39 -4.67 2.63
C ARG A 7 -8.49 -4.93 1.42
N LYS A 8 -8.79 -4.34 0.27
CA LYS A 8 -7.95 -4.54 -0.93
C LYS A 8 -6.78 -3.55 -0.86
N PRO A 9 -5.63 -3.86 -1.47
CA PRO A 9 -5.35 -4.95 -2.42
C PRO A 9 -4.95 -6.32 -1.80
N HIS A 10 -5.20 -6.59 -0.52
CA HIS A 10 -4.88 -7.91 0.06
C HIS A 10 -5.54 -9.06 -0.72
N ALA A 11 -4.75 -10.12 -0.97
CA ALA A 11 -5.21 -11.33 -1.67
C ALA A 11 -6.38 -12.05 -0.93
N PRO A 12 -7.22 -12.83 -1.62
CA PRO A 12 -7.31 -12.98 -3.08
C PRO A 12 -7.86 -11.70 -3.73
N TRP A 13 -7.39 -11.37 -4.94
CA TRP A 13 -7.84 -10.19 -5.66
C TRP A 13 -9.23 -10.40 -6.26
N ARG A 14 -10.24 -9.96 -5.50
CA ARG A 14 -11.65 -9.95 -5.89
C ARG A 14 -12.09 -8.50 -5.95
N TYR A 15 -12.55 -8.08 -7.12
CA TYR A 15 -12.98 -6.72 -7.43
C TYR A 15 -13.93 -6.75 -8.65
N PRO A 16 -14.72 -5.69 -8.92
CA PRO A 16 -15.61 -5.64 -10.09
C PRO A 16 -14.82 -5.67 -11.41
N SER A 17 -15.27 -6.48 -12.37
CA SER A 17 -14.53 -6.72 -13.63
C SER A 17 -14.11 -5.47 -14.43
N PRO A 18 -14.82 -4.32 -14.42
CA PRO A 18 -14.35 -3.13 -15.13
C PRO A 18 -12.96 -2.64 -14.71
N PHE A 19 -12.56 -2.86 -13.45
CA PHE A 19 -11.27 -2.38 -12.94
C PHE A 19 -10.04 -3.08 -13.56
N LEU A 20 -10.20 -4.26 -14.17
CA LEU A 20 -9.08 -4.97 -14.82
C LEU A 20 -8.58 -4.25 -16.09
N GLY A 21 -9.45 -3.54 -16.80
CA GLY A 21 -9.16 -2.94 -18.10
C GLY A 21 -8.19 -1.75 -18.06
N HIS A 22 -7.92 -1.18 -16.89
CA HIS A 22 -7.15 0.06 -16.73
C HIS A 22 -5.62 -0.13 -16.66
N GLN A 23 -5.12 -1.37 -16.72
CA GLN A 23 -3.71 -1.67 -16.43
C GLN A 23 -2.98 -2.14 -17.71
N SER A 24 -2.31 -1.19 -18.38
CA SER A 24 -1.62 -1.41 -19.67
C SER A 24 -0.10 -1.57 -19.59
N ASP A 25 0.53 -1.25 -18.45
CA ASP A 25 1.96 -1.49 -18.25
C ASP A 25 2.25 -1.85 -16.79
N VAL A 26 2.93 -2.98 -16.59
CA VAL A 26 3.37 -3.45 -15.28
C VAL A 26 4.87 -3.69 -15.40
N ALA A 27 5.66 -2.89 -14.69
CA ALA A 27 7.13 -2.95 -14.73
C ALA A 27 7.60 -4.37 -14.39
N ALA A 28 8.42 -4.97 -15.25
CA ALA A 28 9.05 -6.26 -14.95
C ALA A 28 10.10 -6.06 -13.85
N HIS A 29 10.15 -7.00 -12.90
CA HIS A 29 11.23 -7.05 -11.92
C HIS A 29 12.33 -8.00 -12.40
N GLY A 30 13.58 -7.63 -12.17
CA GLY A 30 14.74 -8.46 -12.45
C GLY A 30 14.85 -9.65 -11.53
N ALA A 31 15.80 -10.54 -11.81
CA ALA A 31 16.16 -11.62 -10.89
C ALA A 31 16.76 -11.06 -9.59
N LEU A 32 16.68 -11.85 -8.51
CA LEU A 32 17.36 -11.55 -7.26
C LEU A 32 18.88 -11.52 -7.47
N ASP A 33 19.57 -10.58 -6.81
CA ASP A 33 21.03 -10.56 -6.77
C ASP A 33 21.55 -11.84 -6.06
N PRO A 34 22.42 -12.65 -6.69
CA PRO A 34 22.95 -13.88 -6.09
C PRO A 34 23.73 -13.68 -4.78
N SER A 35 24.16 -12.45 -4.48
CA SER A 35 24.84 -12.12 -3.21
C SER A 35 23.89 -12.01 -2.01
N VAL A 36 22.57 -11.99 -2.22
CA VAL A 36 21.59 -11.93 -1.13
C VAL A 36 21.66 -13.21 -0.29
N ALA A 37 21.94 -13.05 1.00
CA ALA A 37 22.01 -14.15 1.93
C ALA A 37 20.64 -14.87 2.03
N PRO A 38 20.59 -16.22 2.03
CA PRO A 38 19.34 -16.97 2.08
C PRO A 38 18.42 -16.63 3.26
N ILE A 39 18.97 -16.15 4.38
CA ILE A 39 18.20 -15.72 5.55
C ILE A 39 17.33 -14.48 5.30
N ALA A 40 17.69 -13.66 4.30
CA ALA A 40 16.91 -12.48 3.90
C ALA A 40 15.76 -12.82 2.93
N LEU A 41 15.63 -14.09 2.52
CA LEU A 41 14.54 -14.53 1.66
C LEU A 41 13.26 -14.67 2.47
N SER A 42 12.15 -14.19 1.90
CA SER A 42 10.85 -14.37 2.53
C SER A 42 10.51 -15.86 2.68
N SER A 43 9.78 -16.18 3.74
CA SER A 43 9.22 -17.53 3.92
C SER A 43 8.29 -17.92 2.77
N MET A 44 7.69 -16.96 2.06
CA MET A 44 6.83 -17.20 0.90
C MET A 44 7.62 -17.50 -0.37
N THR A 45 8.81 -16.91 -0.51
CA THR A 45 9.78 -17.22 -1.57
C THR A 45 10.27 -18.66 -1.41
N THR A 46 10.51 -19.10 -0.17
CA THR A 46 11.05 -20.43 0.14
C THR A 46 10.00 -21.55 0.27
N ARG A 47 8.71 -21.23 0.46
CA ARG A 47 7.62 -22.22 0.70
C ARG A 47 6.61 -22.42 -0.43
N GLY A 48 6.88 -22.01 -1.68
CA GLY A 48 6.13 -22.55 -2.82
C GLY A 48 5.60 -21.57 -3.87
N PHE A 49 6.03 -20.31 -3.91
CA PHE A 49 5.80 -19.48 -5.10
C PHE A 49 6.83 -19.73 -6.22
N GLN A 50 8.02 -20.23 -5.88
CA GLN A 50 9.05 -20.63 -6.84
C GLN A 50 9.76 -21.91 -6.38
N ALA A 51 10.11 -22.78 -7.34
CA ALA A 51 10.95 -23.96 -7.09
C ALA A 51 12.43 -23.58 -6.88
N ASP A 52 12.88 -22.49 -7.53
CA ASP A 52 14.19 -21.88 -7.33
C ASP A 52 13.99 -20.38 -7.05
N PRO A 53 14.35 -19.88 -5.84
CA PRO A 53 14.17 -18.49 -5.46
C PRO A 53 15.10 -17.52 -6.21
N PHE A 54 16.14 -18.03 -6.90
CA PHE A 54 17.07 -17.24 -7.69
C PHE A 54 16.73 -17.25 -9.19
N ALA A 55 15.81 -18.12 -9.63
CA ALA A 55 15.32 -18.11 -11.00
C ALA A 55 14.31 -16.97 -11.21
N PRO A 56 14.27 -16.32 -12.39
CA PRO A 56 13.23 -15.35 -12.69
C PRO A 56 11.86 -16.03 -12.78
N LEU A 57 10.83 -15.37 -12.26
CA LEU A 57 9.45 -15.82 -12.42
C LEU A 57 9.08 -15.86 -13.91
N PRO A 58 8.30 -16.86 -14.36
CA PRO A 58 7.75 -16.83 -15.72
C PRO A 58 7.01 -15.51 -15.96
N ARG A 59 7.43 -14.74 -16.99
CA ARG A 59 6.90 -13.39 -17.30
C ARG A 59 5.37 -13.32 -17.35
N ALA A 60 4.73 -14.40 -17.82
CA ALA A 60 3.27 -14.49 -17.96
C ALA A 60 2.54 -14.44 -16.60
N ASN A 61 3.05 -15.09 -15.55
CA ASN A 61 2.37 -15.18 -14.25
C ASN A 61 2.54 -13.89 -13.44
N GLY A 62 3.76 -13.33 -13.43
CA GLY A 62 4.02 -12.09 -12.69
C GLY A 62 3.25 -10.89 -13.23
N SER A 63 3.09 -10.81 -14.56
CA SER A 63 2.33 -9.72 -15.21
C SER A 63 0.84 -9.78 -14.85
N ALA A 64 0.23 -10.97 -14.93
CA ALA A 64 -1.17 -11.16 -14.57
C ALA A 64 -1.43 -10.76 -13.10
N PHE A 65 -0.60 -11.22 -12.17
CA PHE A 65 -0.73 -10.91 -10.75
C PHE A 65 -0.61 -9.41 -10.45
N ARG A 66 0.35 -8.71 -11.07
CA ARG A 66 0.49 -7.26 -10.95
C ARG A 66 -0.75 -6.51 -11.45
N ARG A 67 -1.30 -6.90 -12.59
CA ARG A 67 -2.54 -6.31 -13.14
C ARG A 67 -3.71 -6.48 -12.18
N HIS A 68 -3.85 -7.66 -11.55
CA HIS A 68 -4.89 -7.89 -10.55
C HIS A 68 -4.68 -7.09 -9.26
N TYR A 69 -3.43 -6.94 -8.80
CA TYR A 69 -3.12 -6.09 -7.64
C TYR A 69 -3.51 -4.64 -7.91
N TYR A 70 -3.09 -4.06 -9.05
CA TYR A 70 -3.41 -2.67 -9.41
C TYR A 70 -4.90 -2.45 -9.65
N ALA A 71 -5.61 -3.40 -10.27
CA ALA A 71 -7.06 -3.32 -10.40
C ALA A 71 -7.78 -3.33 -9.03
N ALA A 72 -7.28 -4.13 -8.07
CA ALA A 72 -7.81 -4.13 -6.72
C ALA A 72 -7.53 -2.80 -5.98
N THR A 73 -6.36 -2.20 -6.19
CA THR A 73 -6.01 -0.87 -5.68
C THR A 73 -6.91 0.21 -6.27
N ALA A 74 -7.08 0.25 -7.58
CA ALA A 74 -7.95 1.21 -8.26
C ALA A 74 -9.42 1.07 -7.80
N TRP A 75 -9.86 -0.15 -7.53
CA TRP A 75 -11.18 -0.36 -6.92
C TRP A 75 -11.26 0.26 -5.52
N MET A 76 -10.24 0.11 -4.66
CA MET A 76 -10.24 0.76 -3.34
C MET A 76 -10.17 2.26 -3.41
N ASP A 77 -9.43 2.82 -4.37
CA ASP A 77 -9.41 4.26 -4.61
C ASP A 77 -10.84 4.79 -4.83
N SER A 78 -11.63 4.14 -5.67
CA SER A 78 -13.06 4.50 -5.84
C SER A 78 -13.90 4.32 -4.58
N GLN A 79 -13.55 3.38 -3.69
CA GLN A 79 -14.28 3.20 -2.42
C GLN A 79 -13.89 4.29 -1.41
N LEU A 80 -12.62 4.70 -1.38
CA LEU A 80 -12.15 5.84 -0.60
C LEU A 80 -12.86 7.12 -1.06
N GLY A 81 -12.96 7.35 -2.38
CA GLY A 81 -13.71 8.47 -2.95
C GLY A 81 -15.13 8.56 -2.39
N ARG A 82 -15.87 7.45 -2.34
CA ARG A 82 -17.22 7.42 -1.76
C ARG A 82 -17.29 7.83 -0.29
N VAL A 83 -16.25 7.51 0.50
CA VAL A 83 -16.18 7.91 1.91
C VAL A 83 -15.92 9.42 2.02
N LEU A 84 -15.00 9.94 1.20
CA LEU A 84 -14.67 11.36 1.17
C LEU A 84 -15.83 12.21 0.64
N ASP A 85 -16.50 11.78 -0.44
CA ASP A 85 -17.71 12.43 -0.97
C ASP A 85 -18.82 12.49 0.10
N ALA A 86 -18.99 11.41 0.87
CA ALA A 86 -19.95 11.38 1.96
C ALA A 86 -19.57 12.35 3.09
N LEU A 87 -18.28 12.42 3.44
CA LEU A 87 -17.77 13.39 4.41
C LEU A 87 -18.04 14.83 3.95
N ASP A 88 -17.75 15.15 2.69
CA ASP A 88 -18.03 16.47 2.11
C ASP A 88 -19.53 16.80 2.15
N ALA A 89 -20.39 15.84 1.79
CA ALA A 89 -21.84 16.01 1.82
C ALA A 89 -22.41 16.28 3.23
N THR A 90 -21.71 15.87 4.30
CA THR A 90 -22.10 16.22 5.68
C THR A 90 -21.77 17.65 6.08
N GLY A 91 -20.93 18.36 5.32
CA GLY A 91 -20.39 19.67 5.69
C GLY A 91 -19.33 19.63 6.79
N LEU A 92 -18.85 18.43 7.18
CA LEU A 92 -17.86 18.25 8.26
C LEU A 92 -16.40 18.24 7.76
N ALA A 93 -16.17 18.29 6.45
CA ALA A 93 -14.83 18.21 5.88
C ALA A 93 -13.87 19.30 6.38
N SER A 94 -14.37 20.52 6.59
CA SER A 94 -13.58 21.66 7.07
C SER A 94 -13.13 21.56 8.53
N SER A 95 -13.63 20.57 9.27
CA SER A 95 -13.28 20.32 10.68
C SER A 95 -12.83 18.88 10.95
N THR A 96 -12.57 18.10 9.89
CA THR A 96 -12.17 16.70 10.00
C THR A 96 -10.73 16.49 9.55
N LEU A 97 -9.87 16.05 10.46
CA LEU A 97 -8.55 15.49 10.14
C LEU A 97 -8.72 14.13 9.44
N VAL A 98 -8.13 13.98 8.26
CA VAL A 98 -8.10 12.70 7.54
C VAL A 98 -6.67 12.16 7.50
N VAL A 99 -6.48 10.93 7.99
CA VAL A 99 -5.20 10.21 7.92
C VAL A 99 -5.41 8.93 7.11
N LEU A 100 -4.66 8.78 6.02
CA LEU A 100 -4.66 7.60 5.17
C LEU A 100 -3.28 6.93 5.26
N HIS A 101 -3.26 5.64 5.58
CA HIS A 101 -2.03 4.84 5.52
C HIS A 101 -2.29 3.37 5.18
N GLY A 102 -1.23 2.67 4.78
CA GLY A 102 -1.20 1.20 4.71
C GLY A 102 -0.73 0.59 6.04
N ASP A 103 -1.05 -0.67 6.29
CA ASP A 103 -0.52 -1.44 7.42
C ASP A 103 0.86 -2.03 7.13
N HIS A 104 1.10 -2.45 5.88
CA HIS A 104 2.39 -2.89 5.36
C HIS A 104 2.46 -2.76 3.83
N GLY A 105 3.65 -2.94 3.26
CA GLY A 105 3.88 -2.99 1.81
C GLY A 105 3.48 -4.32 1.17
N TRP A 106 3.73 -4.49 -0.12
CA TRP A 106 3.51 -5.76 -0.82
C TRP A 106 4.47 -5.92 -2.00
N SER A 107 5.36 -6.91 -1.94
CA SER A 107 6.20 -7.30 -3.06
C SER A 107 5.38 -7.92 -4.20
N LEU A 108 5.68 -7.46 -5.40
CA LEU A 108 5.05 -7.82 -6.67
C LEU A 108 6.03 -8.51 -7.64
N GLY A 109 7.11 -9.07 -7.10
CA GLY A 109 8.16 -9.78 -7.82
C GLY A 109 9.55 -9.18 -7.62
N GLU A 110 9.69 -8.05 -6.94
CA GLU A 110 10.99 -7.54 -6.49
C GLU A 110 11.74 -8.64 -5.73
N HIS A 111 13.02 -8.86 -6.05
CA HIS A 111 13.85 -9.82 -5.32
C HIS A 111 13.31 -11.26 -5.34
N GLY A 112 12.49 -11.63 -6.34
CA GLY A 112 11.78 -12.92 -6.36
C GLY A 112 10.76 -13.08 -5.22
N ALA A 113 10.47 -12.00 -4.48
CA ALA A 113 9.55 -11.99 -3.35
C ALA A 113 8.15 -11.62 -3.80
N TRP A 114 7.18 -12.19 -3.10
CA TRP A 114 5.77 -11.85 -3.20
C TRP A 114 5.18 -11.66 -1.81
N GLN A 115 4.19 -10.80 -1.70
CA GLN A 115 3.56 -10.42 -0.43
C GLN A 115 4.52 -9.63 0.47
N LYS A 116 4.32 -9.68 1.79
CA LYS A 116 4.85 -8.72 2.76
C LYS A 116 5.88 -9.27 3.73
N PHE A 117 6.15 -10.57 3.71
CA PHE A 117 6.98 -11.23 4.74
C PHE A 117 8.47 -11.04 4.48
N THR A 118 8.90 -9.78 4.37
CA THR A 118 10.22 -9.39 3.93
C THR A 118 10.62 -8.05 4.54
N GLU A 119 11.91 -7.89 4.80
CA GLU A 119 12.50 -6.64 5.31
C GLU A 119 12.90 -5.67 4.20
N TRP A 120 12.63 -6.03 2.94
CA TRP A 120 12.81 -5.13 1.81
C TRP A 120 11.79 -3.99 1.86
N GLU A 121 12.19 -2.83 1.34
CA GLU A 121 11.35 -1.65 1.28
C GLU A 121 9.96 -1.92 0.68
N ALA A 122 9.86 -2.78 -0.33
CA ALA A 122 8.59 -3.18 -0.95
C ALA A 122 7.59 -3.82 0.03
N GLY A 123 8.06 -4.47 1.11
CA GLY A 123 7.23 -5.07 2.16
C GLY A 123 6.95 -4.13 3.34
N LEU A 124 7.75 -3.08 3.52
CA LEU A 124 7.70 -2.20 4.69
C LEU A 124 7.14 -0.80 4.40
N ARG A 125 7.46 -0.23 3.23
CA ARG A 125 7.07 1.13 2.86
C ARG A 125 5.59 1.19 2.52
N VAL A 126 4.89 2.12 3.18
CA VAL A 126 3.45 2.37 3.01
C VAL A 126 3.21 3.82 2.62
N PRO A 127 2.08 4.13 1.96
CA PRO A 127 1.62 5.51 1.89
C PRO A 127 1.29 6.01 3.30
N LEU A 128 1.57 7.28 3.57
CA LEU A 128 1.06 8.02 4.73
C LEU A 128 0.70 9.43 4.23
N ILE A 129 -0.59 9.75 4.28
CA ILE A 129 -1.13 11.05 3.88
C ILE A 129 -1.93 11.61 5.04
N VAL A 130 -1.64 12.84 5.42
CA VAL A 130 -2.33 13.57 6.49
C VAL A 130 -2.93 14.83 5.86
N ALA A 131 -4.26 14.93 5.87
CA ALA A 131 -4.99 16.09 5.41
C ALA A 131 -5.66 16.77 6.61
N ASP A 132 -5.05 17.87 7.05
CA ASP A 132 -5.54 18.70 8.15
C ASP A 132 -6.19 19.98 7.60
N PRO A 133 -7.51 20.15 7.71
CA PRO A 133 -8.20 21.33 7.19
C PRO A 133 -7.82 22.62 7.94
N THR A 134 -7.23 22.52 9.13
CA THR A 134 -6.79 23.68 9.92
C THR A 134 -5.40 24.19 9.49
N ARG A 135 -4.68 23.42 8.67
CA ARG A 135 -3.33 23.73 8.17
C ARG A 135 -3.24 23.70 6.64
N PRO A 136 -4.03 24.55 5.93
CA PRO A 136 -4.11 24.53 4.46
C PRO A 136 -2.77 24.82 3.77
N ALA A 137 -1.85 25.54 4.43
CA ALA A 137 -0.50 25.79 3.91
C ALA A 137 0.35 24.52 3.73
N THR A 138 -0.07 23.38 4.30
CA THR A 138 0.62 22.09 4.16
C THR A 138 0.04 21.23 3.02
N HIS A 139 -1.06 21.64 2.39
CA HIS A 139 -1.75 20.82 1.40
C HIS A 139 -0.92 20.74 0.11
N GLY A 140 -0.67 19.50 -0.34
CA GLY A 140 0.18 19.22 -1.50
C GLY A 140 1.68 19.15 -1.19
N GLU A 141 2.09 19.49 0.03
CA GLU A 141 3.48 19.38 0.47
C GLU A 141 3.93 17.92 0.58
N ARG A 142 5.23 17.70 0.40
CA ARG A 142 5.87 16.39 0.53
C ARG A 142 7.02 16.47 1.51
N SER A 143 7.11 15.47 2.39
CA SER A 143 8.24 15.31 3.30
C SER A 143 9.11 14.14 2.88
N SER A 144 10.43 14.30 2.98
CA SER A 144 11.41 13.22 2.86
C SER A 144 11.87 12.68 4.21
N ALA A 145 11.31 13.18 5.31
CA ALA A 145 11.62 12.68 6.65
C ALA A 145 11.23 11.20 6.77
N LEU A 146 12.08 10.43 7.45
CA LEU A 146 11.75 9.07 7.85
C LEU A 146 10.78 9.13 9.04
N VAL A 147 9.68 8.40 8.92
CA VAL A 147 8.62 8.31 9.93
C VAL A 147 8.16 6.86 10.03
N GLU A 148 7.57 6.51 11.16
CA GLU A 148 7.10 5.16 11.46
C GLU A 148 5.60 5.15 11.74
N LEU A 149 4.93 4.01 11.55
CA LEU A 149 3.49 3.92 11.84
C LEU A 149 3.18 4.09 13.35
N VAL A 150 4.16 3.89 14.23
CA VAL A 150 4.02 4.17 15.66
C VAL A 150 3.85 5.66 15.96
N ASP A 151 4.31 6.54 15.05
CA ASP A 151 4.17 7.99 15.19
C ASP A 151 2.73 8.46 14.92
N VAL A 152 1.89 7.64 14.27
CA VAL A 152 0.52 8.01 13.88
C VAL A 152 -0.35 8.29 15.11
N PHE A 153 -0.25 7.48 16.17
CA PHE A 153 -1.03 7.70 17.39
C PHE A 153 -0.73 9.05 18.06
N PRO A 154 0.53 9.37 18.44
CA PRO A 154 0.81 10.64 19.09
C PRO A 154 0.55 11.83 18.17
N THR A 155 0.81 11.69 16.87
CA THR A 155 0.51 12.74 15.88
C THR A 155 -0.98 13.06 15.81
N MET A 156 -1.85 12.05 15.72
CA MET A 156 -3.30 12.27 15.67
C MET A 156 -3.85 12.87 16.97
N ALA A 157 -3.35 12.42 18.12
CA ALA A 157 -3.78 12.94 19.42
C ALA A 157 -3.41 14.43 19.54
N GLU A 158 -2.17 14.81 19.21
CA GLU A 158 -1.74 16.21 19.22
C GLU A 158 -2.56 17.08 18.25
N LEU A 159 -2.76 16.63 17.01
CA LEU A 159 -3.56 17.35 16.01
C LEU A 159 -5.03 17.51 16.42
N ALA A 160 -5.57 16.55 17.17
CA ALA A 160 -6.92 16.61 17.72
C ALA A 160 -7.02 17.42 19.03
N GLY A 161 -5.90 17.94 19.56
CA GLY A 161 -5.85 18.64 20.84
C GLY A 161 -6.08 17.74 22.05
N ALA A 162 -5.85 16.44 21.90
CA ALA A 162 -5.98 15.45 22.97
C ALA A 162 -4.67 15.34 23.77
N PRO A 163 -4.74 14.98 25.07
CA PRO A 163 -3.55 14.70 25.87
C PRO A 163 -2.85 13.41 25.38
N LEU A 164 -1.51 13.41 25.50
CA LEU A 164 -0.64 12.26 25.25
C LEU A 164 -0.31 11.51 26.55
#